data_AF-A0A3D3XWG3-F1
#
_entry.id   AF-A0A3D3XWG3-F1
#
_cell.length_a   1.000
_cell.length_b   1.000
_cell.length_c   1.000
_cell.angle_alpha   90.00
_cell.angle_beta   90.00
_cell.angle_gamma   90.00
#
_symmetry.space_group_name_H-M   'P 1'
#
loop_
_entity.id
_entity.type
_entity.pdbx_description
1 polymer ?
#
loop_
_entity_poly.entity_id
_entity_poly.type
_entity_poly.pdbx_seq_one_letter_code
_entity_poly.pdbx_strand_id
1 'polypeptide(L)'
;HGFNLSVSWSQGTPENCLWVVPGSHRQWRLADGGEFPLITEWLPDAVPMILAPGDCGMVNRSSLHGSYPNRSPGTRITMVIGFHKRHSAIGTKTTNVHAFKRPGEIKEITYSENHVLHRARMIPIAIDARRQYYPDEVPYDYRGSYLGEGLWNEQVRAEISEEGKEYWQRDITL
;
A
#
# COMPACT_ATOMS: atom_id res chain seq x y z
N HIS A 1 -8.10 2.31 10.31
CA HIS A 1 -6.84 1.75 9.77
C HIS A 1 -6.45 2.39 8.45
N GLY A 2 -7.07 2.03 7.34
CA GLY A 2 -6.63 2.51 6.03
C GLY A 2 -7.22 1.68 4.89
N PHE A 3 -6.70 1.88 3.69
CA PHE A 3 -7.05 1.11 2.50
C PHE A 3 -5.79 0.85 1.68
N ASN A 4 -5.83 -0.20 0.87
CA ASN A 4 -4.82 -0.49 -0.14
C ASN A 4 -5.43 -0.17 -1.51
N LEU A 5 -4.64 0.49 -2.35
CA LEU A 5 -4.91 0.67 -3.78
C LEU A 5 -4.06 -0.34 -4.55
N SER A 6 -4.66 -1.01 -5.51
CA SER A 6 -4.01 -1.95 -6.43
C SER A 6 -4.13 -1.40 -7.83
N VAL A 7 -3.06 -0.77 -8.32
CA VAL A 7 -2.97 -0.28 -9.70
C VAL A 7 -2.43 -1.41 -10.57
N SER A 8 -3.23 -1.88 -11.51
CA SER A 8 -2.86 -3.02 -12.33
C SER A 8 -1.96 -2.59 -13.49
N TRP A 9 -0.84 -3.29 -13.68
CA TRP A 9 0.06 -3.09 -14.83
C TRP A 9 -0.04 -4.23 -15.84
N SER A 10 -0.78 -5.29 -15.49
CA SER A 10 -1.09 -6.43 -16.32
C SER A 10 -2.60 -6.68 -16.36
N GLN A 11 -3.07 -7.52 -17.27
CA GLN A 11 -4.46 -7.97 -17.26
C GLN A 11 -4.72 -8.86 -16.03
N GLY A 12 -5.67 -8.45 -15.20
CA GLY A 12 -6.24 -9.26 -14.13
C GLY A 12 -7.34 -10.16 -14.67
N THR A 13 -7.30 -11.44 -14.32
CA THR A 13 -8.35 -12.44 -14.59
C THR A 13 -8.69 -13.18 -13.30
N PRO A 14 -9.82 -13.91 -13.22
CA PRO A 14 -10.12 -14.73 -12.04
C PRO A 14 -8.99 -15.68 -11.62
N GLU A 15 -8.18 -16.15 -12.58
CA GLU A 15 -7.05 -17.07 -12.39
C GLU A 15 -5.81 -16.43 -11.73
N ASN A 16 -5.70 -15.09 -11.73
CA ASN A 16 -4.48 -14.41 -11.29
C ASN A 16 -4.73 -13.15 -10.43
N CYS A 17 -5.98 -12.69 -10.30
CA CYS A 17 -6.29 -11.42 -9.65
C CYS A 17 -6.35 -11.51 -8.12
N LEU A 18 -6.59 -10.37 -7.48
CA LEU A 18 -6.92 -10.33 -6.05
C LEU A 18 -8.36 -10.79 -5.86
N TRP A 19 -8.61 -11.56 -4.81
CA TRP A 19 -9.94 -11.94 -4.38
C TRP A 19 -10.26 -11.26 -3.05
N VAL A 20 -11.49 -10.80 -2.88
CA VAL A 20 -11.94 -10.06 -1.69
C VAL A 20 -13.25 -10.66 -1.22
N VAL A 21 -13.42 -10.82 0.09
CA VAL A 21 -14.73 -11.14 0.69
C VAL A 21 -15.46 -9.84 1.02
N PRO A 22 -16.50 -9.44 0.27
CA PRO A 22 -17.19 -8.18 0.49
C PRO A 22 -17.80 -8.10 1.90
N GLY A 23 -17.77 -6.91 2.51
CA GLY A 23 -18.34 -6.69 3.85
C GLY A 23 -17.54 -7.26 5.03
N SER A 24 -16.54 -8.12 4.79
CA SER A 24 -15.71 -8.74 5.85
C SER A 24 -15.02 -7.74 6.79
N HIS A 25 -14.68 -6.55 6.31
CA HIS A 25 -14.10 -5.46 7.13
C HIS A 25 -15.00 -4.99 8.29
N ARG A 26 -16.31 -5.27 8.24
CA ARG A 26 -17.26 -4.94 9.32
C ARG A 26 -17.32 -6.01 10.39
N GLN A 27 -16.98 -7.24 10.02
CA GLN A 27 -17.18 -8.43 10.83
C GLN A 27 -15.95 -8.83 11.63
N TRP A 28 -14.77 -8.26 11.31
CA TRP A 28 -13.52 -8.59 11.99
C TRP A 28 -13.34 -10.11 12.18
N ARG A 29 -13.61 -10.90 11.12
CA ARG A 29 -13.77 -12.37 11.20
C ARG A 29 -12.60 -13.12 11.85
N LEU A 30 -11.42 -12.50 11.94
CA LEU A 30 -10.19 -13.06 12.50
C LEU A 30 -9.74 -12.36 13.80
N ALA A 31 -10.49 -11.37 14.29
CA ALA A 31 -10.23 -10.75 15.59
C ALA A 31 -10.75 -11.66 16.71
N ASP A 32 -10.27 -11.44 17.93
CA ASP A 32 -10.78 -12.07 19.16
C ASP A 32 -10.88 -13.61 19.11
N GLY A 33 -9.93 -14.25 18.42
CA GLY A 33 -9.87 -15.71 18.27
C GLY A 33 -10.67 -16.28 17.09
N GLY A 34 -11.14 -15.42 16.18
CA GLY A 34 -11.77 -15.87 14.94
C GLY A 34 -10.83 -16.67 14.04
N GLU A 35 -11.37 -17.72 13.42
CA GLU A 35 -10.59 -18.62 12.56
C GLU A 35 -10.75 -18.30 11.08
N PHE A 36 -9.70 -18.59 10.32
CA PHE A 36 -9.75 -18.47 8.88
C PHE A 36 -10.67 -19.55 8.30
N PRO A 37 -11.65 -19.21 7.44
CA PRO A 37 -12.53 -20.20 6.82
C PRO A 37 -11.71 -21.20 6.00
N LEU A 38 -12.06 -22.49 6.06
CA LEU A 38 -11.37 -23.53 5.30
C LEU A 38 -11.35 -23.18 3.80
N ILE A 39 -10.14 -23.12 3.23
CA ILE A 39 -9.94 -22.94 1.79
C ILE A 39 -9.77 -24.32 1.16
N THR A 40 -10.75 -24.79 0.40
CA THR A 40 -10.61 -26.00 -0.42
C THR A 40 -10.01 -25.66 -1.78
N GLU A 41 -10.71 -24.82 -2.53
CA GLU A 41 -10.24 -24.27 -3.81
C GLU A 41 -10.40 -22.75 -3.83
N TRP A 42 -11.57 -22.27 -3.39
CA TRP A 42 -11.90 -20.85 -3.26
C TRP A 42 -12.72 -20.64 -1.98
N LEU A 43 -12.62 -19.45 -1.39
CA LEU A 43 -13.57 -18.98 -0.38
C LEU A 43 -14.92 -18.69 -1.05
N PRO A 44 -16.04 -19.31 -0.60
CA PRO A 44 -17.34 -19.15 -1.26
C PRO A 44 -17.84 -17.71 -1.35
N ASP A 45 -17.55 -16.91 -0.33
CA ASP A 45 -17.97 -15.50 -0.26
C ASP A 45 -17.01 -14.55 -0.99
N ALA A 46 -15.90 -15.04 -1.54
CA ALA A 46 -14.91 -14.18 -2.19
C ALA A 46 -15.31 -13.88 -3.64
N VAL A 47 -15.06 -12.64 -4.07
CA VAL A 47 -15.26 -12.18 -5.45
C VAL A 47 -13.93 -11.73 -6.06
N PRO A 48 -13.70 -11.96 -7.37
CA PRO A 48 -12.48 -11.54 -8.04
C PRO A 48 -12.48 -10.03 -8.32
N MET A 49 -11.36 -9.38 -8.07
CA MET A 49 -11.08 -8.00 -8.45
C MET A 49 -10.40 -7.98 -9.82
N ILE A 50 -11.21 -8.06 -10.88
CA ILE A 50 -10.76 -8.06 -12.27
C ILE A 50 -10.39 -6.62 -12.67
N LEU A 51 -9.13 -6.39 -13.04
CA LEU A 51 -8.58 -5.07 -13.38
C LEU A 51 -7.83 -5.16 -14.70
N ALA A 52 -8.09 -4.24 -15.63
CA ALA A 52 -7.27 -4.04 -16.83
C ALA A 52 -6.01 -3.21 -16.50
N PRO A 53 -4.97 -3.22 -17.35
CA PRO A 53 -3.83 -2.32 -17.18
C PRO A 53 -4.29 -0.85 -17.09
N GLY A 54 -3.88 -0.17 -16.02
CA GLY A 54 -4.28 1.21 -15.70
C GLY A 54 -5.44 1.31 -14.70
N ASP A 55 -6.22 0.25 -14.49
CA ASP A 55 -7.29 0.25 -13.49
C ASP A 55 -6.73 0.27 -12.06
N CYS A 56 -7.50 0.86 -11.14
CA CYS A 56 -7.16 0.93 -9.73
C CYS A 56 -8.29 0.33 -8.87
N GLY A 57 -8.00 -0.80 -8.23
CA GLY A 57 -8.87 -1.40 -7.23
C GLY A 57 -8.58 -0.88 -5.82
N MET A 58 -9.61 -0.63 -5.02
CA MET A 58 -9.47 -0.19 -3.62
C MET A 58 -10.04 -1.23 -2.68
N VAL A 59 -9.28 -1.61 -1.65
CA VAL A 59 -9.71 -2.54 -0.60
C VAL A 59 -9.44 -1.94 0.77
N ASN A 60 -10.44 -1.94 1.65
CA ASN A 60 -10.23 -1.60 3.06
C ASN A 60 -9.27 -2.63 3.68
N ARG A 61 -8.23 -2.19 4.40
CA ARG A 61 -7.19 -3.06 4.96
C ARG A 61 -7.73 -4.17 5.88
N SER A 62 -8.88 -3.96 6.52
CA SER A 62 -9.52 -4.97 7.38
C SER A 62 -10.39 -5.97 6.61
N SER A 63 -10.54 -5.82 5.29
CA SER A 63 -11.27 -6.80 4.47
C SER A 63 -10.43 -8.07 4.36
N LEU A 64 -11.08 -9.23 4.43
CA LEU A 64 -10.44 -10.48 4.06
C LEU A 64 -10.19 -10.49 2.55
N HIS A 65 -8.92 -10.57 2.16
CA HIS A 65 -8.49 -10.57 0.77
C HIS A 65 -7.21 -11.39 0.61
N GLY A 66 -6.99 -11.89 -0.61
CA GLY A 66 -5.81 -12.68 -0.95
C GLY A 66 -5.80 -13.06 -2.42
N SER A 67 -4.72 -13.69 -2.87
CA SER A 67 -4.63 -14.26 -4.22
C SER A 67 -4.44 -15.77 -4.13
N TYR A 68 -5.14 -16.50 -4.99
CA TYR A 68 -4.89 -17.92 -5.20
C TYR A 68 -3.65 -18.12 -6.10
N PRO A 69 -3.09 -19.35 -6.19
CA PRO A 69 -1.99 -19.63 -7.09
C PRO A 69 -2.33 -19.20 -8.53
N ASN A 70 -1.43 -18.44 -9.15
CA ASN A 70 -1.60 -18.01 -10.54
C ASN A 70 -1.51 -19.22 -11.47
N ARG A 71 -2.64 -19.59 -12.10
CA ARG A 71 -2.73 -20.70 -13.07
C ARG A 71 -2.74 -20.21 -14.53
N SER A 72 -2.71 -18.91 -14.75
CA SER A 72 -2.67 -18.31 -16.09
C SER A 72 -1.24 -18.35 -16.66
N PRO A 73 -1.07 -18.32 -17.99
CA PRO A 73 0.27 -18.22 -18.60
C PRO A 73 0.92 -16.84 -18.40
N GLY A 74 0.17 -15.83 -17.96
CA GLY A 74 0.62 -14.45 -17.84
C GLY A 74 1.24 -14.12 -16.48
N THR A 75 2.23 -13.22 -16.49
CA THR A 75 2.74 -12.61 -15.26
C THR A 75 1.77 -11.54 -14.77
N ARG A 76 1.32 -11.67 -13.52
CA ARG A 76 0.50 -10.66 -12.85
C ARG A 76 1.41 -9.61 -12.18
N ILE A 77 1.29 -8.36 -12.61
CA ILE A 77 2.05 -7.22 -12.09
C ILE A 77 1.07 -6.18 -11.55
N THR A 78 1.20 -5.85 -10.27
CA THR A 78 0.35 -4.88 -9.58
C THR A 78 1.21 -3.97 -8.71
N MET A 79 1.03 -2.67 -8.84
CA MET A 79 1.57 -1.69 -7.89
C MET A 79 0.59 -1.53 -6.73
N VAL A 80 1.04 -1.81 -5.51
CA VAL A 80 0.23 -1.67 -4.30
C VAL A 80 0.61 -0.39 -3.58
N ILE A 81 -0.38 0.47 -3.29
CA ILE A 81 -0.20 1.71 -2.54
C ILE A 81 -1.02 1.60 -1.26
N GLY A 82 -0.34 1.55 -0.11
CA GLY A 82 -0.98 1.55 1.20
C GLY A 82 -1.27 2.98 1.67
N PHE A 83 -2.50 3.22 2.11
CA PHE A 83 -2.89 4.45 2.80
C PHE A 83 -3.26 4.15 4.25
N HIS A 84 -2.72 4.93 5.18
CA HIS A 84 -3.00 4.83 6.61
C HIS A 84 -3.63 6.13 7.12
N LYS A 85 -4.64 6.01 7.99
CA LYS A 85 -5.13 7.17 8.75
C LYS A 85 -4.01 7.63 9.69
N ARG A 86 -3.55 8.88 9.55
CA ARG A 86 -2.41 9.45 10.30
C ARG A 86 -2.47 9.16 11.80
N HIS A 87 -3.60 9.46 12.44
CA HIS A 87 -3.78 9.24 13.88
C HIS A 87 -3.71 7.75 14.29
N SER A 88 -4.02 6.82 13.37
CA SER A 88 -3.88 5.39 13.63
C SER A 88 -2.44 4.90 13.51
N ALA A 89 -1.52 5.68 12.92
CA ALA A 89 -0.12 5.31 12.76
C ALA A 89 0.76 5.86 13.88
N ILE A 90 0.50 7.10 14.33
CA ILE A 90 1.33 7.77 15.34
C ILE A 90 1.22 7.04 16.68
N GLY A 91 2.37 6.66 17.23
CA GLY A 91 2.50 5.94 18.50
C GLY A 91 2.33 4.42 18.38
N THR A 92 1.96 3.89 17.22
CA THR A 92 1.82 2.44 17.03
C THR A 92 3.17 1.75 17.12
N LYS A 93 3.20 0.67 17.90
CA LYS A 93 4.32 -0.28 17.97
C LYS A 93 4.03 -1.46 17.06
N THR A 94 4.97 -1.81 16.19
CA THR A 94 4.83 -2.90 15.23
C THR A 94 6.18 -3.55 14.93
N THR A 95 6.15 -4.70 14.28
CA THR A 95 7.30 -5.28 13.59
C THR A 95 7.21 -4.88 12.12
N ASN A 96 8.15 -4.08 11.63
CA ASN A 96 8.01 -3.50 10.28
C ASN A 96 8.35 -4.50 9.17
N VAL A 97 7.37 -5.32 8.77
CA VAL A 97 7.59 -6.45 7.86
C VAL A 97 7.93 -6.11 6.41
N HIS A 98 7.78 -4.85 5.99
CA HIS A 98 8.01 -4.42 4.60
C HIS A 98 9.24 -3.54 4.43
N ALA A 99 9.88 -3.09 5.52
CA ALA A 99 11.07 -2.25 5.50
C ALA A 99 12.37 -3.04 5.76
N PHE A 100 12.49 -4.25 5.22
CA PHE A 100 13.67 -5.10 5.42
C PHE A 100 14.52 -5.26 4.18
N LYS A 101 15.85 -5.16 4.35
CA LYS A 101 16.84 -5.52 3.32
C LYS A 101 17.14 -7.02 3.30
N ARG A 102 16.93 -7.71 4.43
CA ARG A 102 17.22 -9.14 4.58
C ARG A 102 15.99 -9.87 5.14
N PRO A 103 15.55 -10.97 4.51
CA PRO A 103 14.49 -11.81 5.08
C PRO A 103 14.87 -12.31 6.48
N GLY A 104 13.92 -12.28 7.43
CA GLY A 104 14.08 -12.84 8.78
C GLY A 104 14.58 -11.88 9.86
N GLU A 105 14.94 -10.65 9.53
CA GLU A 105 15.22 -9.61 10.52
C GLU A 105 13.90 -9.04 11.06
N ILE A 106 13.73 -8.94 12.38
CA ILE A 106 12.56 -8.29 13.01
C ILE A 106 13.04 -6.98 13.61
N LYS A 107 12.54 -5.86 13.09
CA LYS A 107 12.74 -4.54 13.68
C LYS A 107 11.46 -4.09 14.36
N GLU A 108 11.49 -4.04 15.69
CA GLU A 108 10.49 -3.31 16.43
C GLU A 108 10.62 -1.82 16.13
N ILE A 109 9.51 -1.20 15.75
CA ILE A 109 9.45 0.23 15.49
C ILE A 109 8.23 0.83 16.20
N THR A 110 8.43 2.01 16.77
CA THR A 110 7.33 2.89 17.17
C THR A 110 7.29 4.04 16.18
N TYR A 111 6.17 4.21 15.48
CA TYR A 111 6.04 5.31 14.52
C TYR A 111 5.77 6.63 15.25
N SER A 112 6.81 7.43 15.45
CA SER A 112 6.66 8.78 16.02
C SER A 112 5.92 9.70 15.05
N GLU A 113 5.40 10.82 15.55
CA GLU A 113 4.81 11.86 14.70
C GLU A 113 5.81 12.35 13.64
N ASN A 114 7.06 12.57 14.04
CA ASN A 114 8.13 12.96 13.11
C ASN A 114 8.33 11.92 11.99
N HIS A 115 8.35 10.61 12.31
CA HIS A 115 8.44 9.55 11.30
C HIS A 115 7.27 9.61 10.31
N VAL A 116 6.05 9.75 10.82
CA VAL A 116 4.83 9.79 9.99
C VAL A 116 4.79 11.03 9.10
N LEU A 117 5.10 12.22 9.65
CA LEU A 117 5.11 13.46 8.88
C LEU A 117 6.26 13.49 7.87
N HIS A 118 7.41 12.91 8.20
CA HIS A 118 8.48 12.74 7.24
C HIS A 118 8.04 11.80 6.12
N ARG A 119 7.44 10.64 6.42
CA ARG A 119 6.93 9.69 5.39
C ARG A 119 5.87 10.31 4.48
N ALA A 120 5.08 11.23 5.02
CA ALA A 120 4.07 11.97 4.28
C ALA A 120 4.65 12.94 3.24
N ARG A 121 5.93 13.33 3.34
CA ARG A 121 6.64 14.21 2.37
C ARG A 121 6.62 13.66 0.94
N MET A 122 6.53 12.34 0.75
CA MET A 122 6.42 11.78 -0.62
C MET A 122 5.16 12.21 -1.37
N ILE A 123 4.07 12.55 -0.66
CA ILE A 123 2.83 12.98 -1.30
C ILE A 123 3.05 14.30 -2.06
N PRO A 124 3.50 15.41 -1.43
CA PRO A 124 3.76 16.64 -2.16
C PRO A 124 4.89 16.50 -3.19
N ILE A 125 5.94 15.71 -2.91
CA ILE A 125 6.99 15.41 -3.91
C ILE A 125 6.38 14.78 -5.17
N ALA A 126 5.51 13.78 -5.02
CA ALA A 126 4.86 13.12 -6.15
C ALA A 126 3.89 14.06 -6.90
N ILE A 127 3.19 14.94 -6.17
CA ILE A 127 2.32 15.97 -6.76
C ILE A 127 3.15 16.94 -7.61
N ASP A 128 4.30 17.40 -7.11
CA ASP A 128 5.18 18.30 -7.85
C ASP A 128 5.78 17.62 -9.08
N ALA A 129 6.27 16.39 -8.93
CA ALA A 129 6.77 15.58 -10.04
C ALA A 129 5.71 15.41 -11.14
N ARG A 130 4.45 15.13 -10.75
CA ARG A 130 3.33 14.98 -11.68
C ARG A 130 3.03 16.29 -12.39
N ARG A 131 2.98 17.41 -11.67
CA ARG A 131 2.74 18.74 -12.25
C ARG A 131 3.79 19.12 -13.27
N GLN A 132 5.07 18.82 -13.02
CA GLN A 132 6.15 19.08 -13.97
C GLN A 132 6.02 18.24 -15.24
N TYR A 133 5.55 16.99 -15.12
CA TYR A 133 5.39 16.07 -16.25
C TYR A 133 4.08 16.29 -17.04
N TYR A 134 3.00 16.65 -16.35
CA TYR A 134 1.67 16.94 -16.91
C TYR A 134 1.25 18.38 -16.56
N PRO A 135 1.82 19.39 -17.26
CA PRO A 135 1.60 20.80 -16.92
C PRO A 135 0.17 21.28 -17.10
N ASP A 136 -0.62 20.60 -17.93
CA ASP A 136 -2.01 20.95 -18.23
C ASP A 136 -3.02 20.38 -17.22
N GLU A 137 -2.59 19.49 -16.32
CA GLU A 137 -3.46 18.95 -15.27
C GLU A 137 -3.54 19.89 -14.06
N VAL A 138 -4.72 19.97 -13.44
CA VAL A 138 -4.87 20.65 -12.15
C VAL A 138 -4.24 19.79 -11.05
N PRO A 139 -3.17 20.26 -10.37
CA PRO A 139 -2.53 19.50 -9.32
C PRO A 139 -3.47 19.30 -8.12
N TYR A 140 -3.36 18.15 -7.46
CA TYR A 140 -4.08 17.92 -6.22
C TYR A 140 -3.55 18.83 -5.10
N ASP A 141 -4.44 19.62 -4.48
CA ASP A 141 -4.12 20.50 -3.36
C ASP A 141 -4.06 19.72 -2.04
N TYR A 142 -2.86 19.21 -1.71
CA TYR A 142 -2.67 18.42 -0.51
C TYR A 142 -2.62 19.27 0.76
N ARG A 143 -3.68 19.21 1.57
CA ARG A 143 -3.83 19.92 2.84
C ARG A 143 -3.30 19.17 4.08
N GLY A 144 -2.60 18.05 3.90
CA GLY A 144 -2.07 17.27 5.01
C GLY A 144 -0.71 17.78 5.48
N SER A 145 -0.42 17.66 6.78
CA SER A 145 0.90 18.01 7.33
C SER A 145 1.99 17.01 6.89
N TYR A 146 3.19 17.53 6.64
CA TYR A 146 4.42 16.79 6.34
C TYR A 146 5.64 17.59 6.82
N LEU A 147 6.82 16.95 6.85
CA LEU A 147 8.10 17.60 7.19
C LEU A 147 9.02 17.67 5.97
N GLY A 148 9.72 18.79 5.82
CA GLY A 148 10.63 19.07 4.70
C GLY A 148 9.94 19.72 3.49
N GLU A 149 10.68 19.90 2.40
CA GLU A 149 10.17 20.49 1.17
C GLU A 149 9.47 19.45 0.28
N GLY A 150 8.41 19.88 -0.40
CA GLY A 150 7.60 19.05 -1.29
C GLY A 150 7.99 19.13 -2.77
N LEU A 151 9.21 19.56 -3.08
CA LEU A 151 9.66 19.79 -4.45
C LEU A 151 10.28 18.53 -5.06
N TRP A 152 10.06 18.33 -6.36
CA TRP A 152 10.73 17.32 -7.16
C TRP A 152 11.87 17.95 -7.96
N ASN A 153 13.09 17.46 -7.74
CA ASN A 153 14.29 17.83 -8.47
C ASN A 153 15.33 16.70 -8.35
N GLU A 154 16.46 16.82 -9.05
CA GLU A 154 17.51 15.79 -9.05
C GLU A 154 18.13 15.56 -7.66
N GLN A 155 18.21 16.58 -6.81
CA GLN A 155 18.70 16.43 -5.44
C GLN A 155 17.76 15.55 -4.61
N VAL A 156 16.44 15.79 -4.69
CA VAL A 156 15.43 14.98 -4.00
C VAL A 156 15.39 13.57 -4.57
N ARG A 157 15.52 13.41 -5.90
CA ARG A 157 15.62 12.09 -6.53
C ARG A 157 16.79 11.30 -5.96
N ALA A 158 17.98 11.90 -5.88
CA ALA A 158 19.16 11.26 -5.32
C ALA A 158 18.99 10.93 -3.82
N GLU A 159 18.35 11.82 -3.04
CA GLU A 159 18.05 11.62 -1.62
C GLU A 159 17.15 10.39 -1.40
N ILE A 160 16.02 10.29 -2.11
CA ILE A 160 15.04 9.23 -1.87
C ILE A 160 15.51 7.85 -2.38
N SER A 161 16.47 7.84 -3.31
CA SER A 161 17.10 6.63 -3.84
C SER A 161 18.48 6.33 -3.24
N GLU A 162 18.91 7.06 -2.19
CA GLU A 162 20.23 6.87 -1.58
C GLU A 162 20.36 5.42 -1.08
N GLU A 163 21.35 4.69 -1.58
CA GLU A 163 21.61 3.32 -1.16
C GLU A 163 21.87 3.28 0.36
N GLY A 164 21.19 2.38 1.05
CA GLY A 164 21.29 2.34 2.53
C GLY A 164 20.22 3.16 3.24
N LYS A 165 19.62 4.16 2.58
CA LYS A 165 18.61 5.06 3.15
C LYS A 165 17.41 5.26 2.25
N GLU A 166 17.19 4.31 1.34
CA GLU A 166 16.12 4.36 0.36
C GLU A 166 14.79 4.59 1.06
N TYR A 167 13.96 5.43 0.46
CA TYR A 167 12.79 5.97 1.14
C TYR A 167 11.75 4.89 1.52
N TRP A 168 11.72 3.77 0.80
CA TRP A 168 10.86 2.62 1.10
C TRP A 168 11.14 2.02 2.49
N GLN A 169 12.36 2.18 3.03
CA GLN A 169 12.69 1.73 4.40
C GLN A 169 11.91 2.50 5.48
N ARG A 170 11.23 3.60 5.11
CA ARG A 170 10.38 4.38 6.01
C ARG A 170 8.91 3.98 5.93
N ASP A 171 8.56 2.97 5.14
CA ASP A 171 7.20 2.49 5.00
C ASP A 171 6.57 2.14 6.35
N ILE A 172 5.28 2.48 6.44
CA ILE A 172 4.48 2.31 7.64
C ILE A 172 3.65 1.05 7.46
N THR A 173 3.76 0.11 8.40
CA THR A 173 3.07 -1.17 8.38
C THR A 173 2.30 -1.33 9.68
N LEU A 174 0.99 -1.09 9.60
CA LEU A 174 0.04 -1.29 10.71
C LEU A 174 -0.77 -2.56 10.53
#